data_AF-A0A5M4ATQ0-F1
#
_entry.id   AF-A0A5M4ATQ0-F1
#
_cell.length_a   1.000
_cell.length_b   1.000
_cell.length_c   1.000
_cell.angle_alpha   90.00
_cell.angle_beta   90.00
_cell.angle_gamma   90.00
#
_symmetry.space_group_name_H-M   'P 1'
#
loop_
_entity.id
_entity.type
_entity.pdbx_description
1 polymer ?
#
loop_
_entity_poly.entity_id
_entity_poly.type
_entity_poly.pdbx_seq_one_letter_code
_entity_poly.pdbx_strand_id
1 'polypeptide(L)'
;MRAILFVVLIHLFFGGNLHAQERLTGIRQERVNQDSSALFDSSQSSDTLRIEQQDNYGGMGMIIDSFYRLNYSYPESIKDLLAFIDYYDFPEVFNGLISNLHKNRNDIEINKAGNHLIITAGKEVIYDEEMRSPCDELSYDLPFYLQNILIFDKNGVSIDSEKRVNEFKKEIKQVKLHFDNVVKKDGSDVFVLVSYTLSDGLTPICSIDYKISDYKYFDLIDDFLSVFVSKNKISKMIFTTPIFIKEPAKSNK
;
A
#
# COMPACT_ATOMS: atom_id res chain seq x y z
N MET A 1 -20.86 6.91 6.33
CA MET A 1 -20.84 5.61 5.64
C MET A 1 -19.43 5.09 5.84
N ARG A 2 -19.23 4.16 6.78
CA ARG A 2 -17.90 3.57 7.05
C ARG A 2 -17.68 2.45 6.04
N ALA A 3 -16.46 2.34 5.50
CA ALA A 3 -16.12 1.30 4.55
C ALA A 3 -15.62 0.07 5.34
N ILE A 4 -16.24 -1.08 5.12
CA ILE A 4 -15.85 -2.32 5.78
C ILE A 4 -14.58 -2.84 5.10
N LEU A 5 -13.45 -2.89 5.82
CA LEU A 5 -12.17 -3.43 5.34
C LEU A 5 -12.17 -4.97 5.34
N PHE A 6 -13.22 -5.60 4.80
CA PHE A 6 -13.34 -7.07 4.80
C PHE A 6 -12.61 -7.75 3.63
N VAL A 7 -12.25 -7.00 2.58
CA VAL A 7 -11.72 -7.61 1.35
C VAL A 7 -10.20 -7.82 1.39
N VAL A 8 -9.45 -7.00 2.13
CA VAL A 8 -7.97 -7.12 2.19
C VAL A 8 -7.52 -8.19 3.19
N LEU A 9 -8.27 -8.40 4.28
CA LEU A 9 -7.90 -9.37 5.32
C LEU A 9 -8.13 -10.84 4.91
N ILE A 10 -9.06 -11.13 3.99
CA ILE A 10 -9.34 -12.52 3.58
C ILE A 10 -8.25 -13.08 2.65
N HIS A 11 -7.57 -12.23 1.85
CA HIS A 11 -6.43 -12.68 1.05
C HIS A 11 -5.17 -12.98 1.90
N LEU A 12 -5.11 -12.51 3.15
CA LEU A 12 -4.01 -12.80 4.08
C LEU A 12 -4.06 -14.20 4.70
N PHE A 13 -5.19 -14.94 4.58
CA PHE A 13 -5.31 -16.30 5.14
C PHE A 13 -5.13 -17.44 4.13
N PHE A 14 -5.16 -17.18 2.81
CA PHE A 14 -5.14 -18.25 1.80
C PHE A 14 -4.11 -18.08 0.66
N GLY A 15 -3.33 -16.99 0.65
CA GLY A 15 -2.36 -16.70 -0.40
C GLY A 15 -0.90 -16.84 0.04
N GLY A 16 -0.48 -17.98 0.61
CA GLY A 16 0.92 -18.19 0.98
C GLY A 16 1.25 -19.59 1.50
N ASN A 17 1.72 -20.46 0.60
CA ASN A 17 2.55 -21.66 0.83
C ASN A 17 2.27 -22.54 2.08
N LEU A 18 1.53 -23.64 1.88
CA LEU A 18 1.65 -24.86 2.68
C LEU A 18 3.07 -25.42 2.54
N HIS A 19 4.00 -25.12 3.45
CA HIS A 19 5.14 -26.03 3.71
C HIS A 19 5.91 -25.87 5.03
N ALA A 20 5.41 -25.11 6.01
CA ALA A 20 6.14 -24.88 7.27
C ALA A 20 5.36 -25.29 8.54
N GLN A 21 4.60 -26.39 8.49
CA GLN A 21 3.84 -26.89 9.66
C GLN A 21 4.20 -28.33 10.08
N GLU A 22 5.47 -28.70 9.95
CA GLU A 22 6.01 -29.94 10.54
C GLU A 22 7.40 -29.65 11.12
N ARG A 23 7.46 -29.08 12.33
CA ARG A 23 8.64 -29.10 13.21
C ARG A 23 8.34 -28.40 14.53
N LEU A 24 7.37 -28.86 15.31
CA LEU A 24 7.22 -28.47 16.73
C LEU A 24 6.37 -29.48 17.50
N THR A 25 6.64 -30.78 17.31
CA THR A 25 6.13 -31.84 18.21
C THR A 25 7.22 -32.89 18.37
N GLY A 26 8.09 -32.70 19.35
CA GLY A 26 9.03 -33.74 19.72
C GLY A 26 10.11 -33.27 20.68
N ILE A 27 10.21 -33.99 21.81
CA ILE A 27 11.28 -34.00 22.83
C ILE A 27 11.01 -32.99 23.97
N ARG A 28 11.00 -33.31 25.28
CA ARG A 28 10.95 -34.53 26.12
C ARG A 28 10.91 -34.01 27.58
N GLN A 29 10.06 -34.57 28.43
CA GLN A 29 10.12 -34.38 29.89
C GLN A 29 11.42 -34.95 30.48
N GLU A 30 12.06 -34.25 31.43
CA GLU A 30 12.34 -34.73 32.81
C GLU A 30 13.34 -33.88 33.63
N ARG A 31 13.10 -33.90 34.96
CA ARG A 31 13.89 -33.48 36.16
C ARG A 31 13.77 -32.02 36.61
N VAL A 32 13.07 -31.72 37.71
CA VAL A 32 13.28 -32.01 39.16
C VAL A 32 14.29 -31.06 39.82
N ASN A 33 13.71 -30.17 40.65
CA ASN A 33 14.15 -29.47 41.87
C ASN A 33 15.64 -29.19 42.12
N GLN A 34 15.95 -27.91 42.44
CA GLN A 34 16.50 -27.54 43.75
C GLN A 34 16.44 -26.03 44.01
N ASP A 35 16.11 -25.69 45.26
CA ASP A 35 16.16 -24.38 45.89
C ASP A 35 17.48 -23.63 45.65
N SER A 36 17.40 -22.30 45.54
CA SER A 36 18.21 -21.38 46.36
C SER A 36 17.72 -19.94 46.22
N SER A 37 17.49 -19.34 47.37
CA SER A 37 17.29 -17.92 47.64
C SER A 37 18.49 -17.07 47.17
N ALA A 38 18.21 -15.88 46.63
CA ALA A 38 18.76 -14.58 47.04
C ALA A 38 18.68 -13.54 45.91
N LEU A 39 18.58 -12.28 46.33
CA LEU A 39 18.68 -11.02 45.58
C LEU A 39 17.50 -10.63 44.70
N PHE A 40 16.58 -9.89 45.34
CA PHE A 40 15.79 -8.83 44.71
C PHE A 40 16.75 -7.82 44.07
N ASP A 41 16.87 -7.89 42.75
CA ASP A 41 17.56 -6.88 41.94
C ASP A 41 16.50 -6.12 41.13
N SER A 42 16.63 -4.79 41.11
CA SER A 42 15.67 -3.82 40.59
C SER A 42 15.53 -3.80 39.05
N SER A 43 15.82 -4.91 38.38
CA SER A 43 15.83 -5.06 36.91
C SER A 43 14.50 -5.56 36.31
N GLN A 44 13.58 -6.08 37.12
CA GLN A 44 12.28 -6.58 36.63
C GLN A 44 11.32 -5.49 36.14
N SER A 45 11.55 -4.22 36.50
CA SER A 45 10.64 -3.12 36.12
C SER A 45 10.77 -2.72 34.64
N SER A 46 11.96 -2.81 34.04
CA SER A 46 12.18 -2.35 32.66
C SER A 46 11.80 -3.38 31.61
N ASP A 47 12.00 -4.67 31.91
CA ASP A 47 11.69 -5.76 30.97
C ASP A 47 10.20 -6.04 30.91
N THR A 48 9.49 -5.93 32.04
CA THR A 48 8.01 -6.07 32.06
C THR A 48 7.33 -4.93 31.30
N LEU A 49 7.86 -3.70 31.39
CA LEU A 49 7.39 -2.54 30.62
C LEU A 49 7.61 -2.70 29.10
N ARG A 50 8.78 -3.24 28.68
CA ARG A 50 9.05 -3.53 27.25
C ARG A 50 8.14 -4.62 26.70
N ILE A 51 7.86 -5.67 27.46
CA ILE A 51 7.00 -6.78 27.02
C ILE A 51 5.54 -6.31 26.91
N GLU A 52 5.02 -5.56 27.87
CA GLU A 52 3.66 -5.00 27.78
C GLU A 52 3.52 -3.95 26.65
N GLN A 53 4.55 -3.12 26.40
CA GLN A 53 4.50 -2.10 25.35
C GLN A 53 4.63 -2.68 23.94
N GLN A 54 5.41 -3.75 23.76
CA GLN A 54 5.52 -4.46 22.47
C GLN A 54 4.23 -5.23 22.12
N ASP A 55 3.53 -5.77 23.13
CA ASP A 55 2.19 -6.36 22.95
C ASP A 55 1.11 -5.30 22.63
N ASN A 56 1.27 -4.07 23.15
CA ASN A 56 0.32 -2.97 22.96
C ASN A 56 0.26 -2.41 21.53
N TYR A 57 1.30 -2.61 20.73
CA TYR A 57 1.35 -2.23 19.32
C TYR A 57 1.38 -3.42 18.35
N GLY A 58 1.09 -4.63 18.85
CA GLY A 58 0.94 -5.83 18.04
C GLY A 58 -0.07 -5.61 16.91
N GLY A 59 0.32 -5.96 15.68
CA GLY A 59 -0.52 -5.80 14.48
C GLY A 59 -0.32 -4.47 13.72
N MET A 60 0.58 -3.58 14.16
CA MET A 60 0.91 -2.34 13.45
C MET A 60 1.28 -2.57 11.97
N GLY A 61 2.08 -3.61 11.68
CA GLY A 61 2.45 -3.96 10.31
C GLY A 61 1.26 -4.30 9.41
N MET A 62 0.17 -4.88 9.94
CA MET A 62 -1.04 -5.16 9.16
C MET A 62 -1.82 -3.89 8.81
N ILE A 63 -1.86 -2.91 9.73
CA ILE A 63 -2.48 -1.60 9.46
C ILE A 63 -1.66 -0.85 8.40
N ILE A 64 -0.33 -0.85 8.52
CA ILE A 64 0.56 -0.19 7.54
C ILE A 64 0.48 -0.86 6.16
N ASP A 65 0.48 -2.20 6.08
CA ASP A 65 0.29 -2.92 4.80
C ASP A 65 -1.08 -2.59 4.18
N SER A 66 -2.14 -2.53 5.01
CA SER A 66 -3.48 -2.16 4.53
C SER A 66 -3.52 -0.72 3.99
N PHE A 67 -2.87 0.22 4.68
CA PHE A 67 -2.72 1.60 4.22
C PHE A 67 -1.99 1.63 2.87
N TYR A 68 -0.85 0.95 2.78
CA TYR A 68 -0.05 0.88 1.55
C TYR A 68 -0.86 0.30 0.38
N ARG A 69 -1.59 -0.79 0.58
CA ARG A 69 -2.38 -1.41 -0.50
C ARG A 69 -3.52 -0.53 -1.02
N LEU A 70 -4.09 0.32 -0.17
CA LEU A 70 -5.20 1.19 -0.53
C LEU A 70 -4.77 2.54 -1.08
N ASN A 71 -3.52 2.94 -0.84
CA ASN A 71 -3.01 4.26 -1.18
C ASN A 71 -1.78 4.24 -2.13
N TYR A 72 -1.13 3.08 -2.31
CA TYR A 72 0.19 2.91 -2.94
C TYR A 72 1.23 3.90 -2.41
N SER A 73 1.13 4.22 -1.13
CA SER A 73 2.02 5.12 -0.40
C SER A 73 1.96 4.79 1.08
N TYR A 74 2.94 5.28 1.84
CA TYR A 74 2.96 5.16 3.30
C TYR A 74 2.37 6.40 3.97
N PRO A 75 1.89 6.32 5.22
CA PRO A 75 1.44 7.49 5.95
C PRO A 75 2.61 8.48 6.12
N GLU A 76 2.36 9.77 5.91
CA GLU A 76 3.35 10.83 6.14
C GLU A 76 3.34 11.29 7.60
N SER A 77 2.24 11.07 8.32
CA SER A 77 2.05 11.47 9.70
C SER A 77 1.08 10.56 10.44
N ILE A 78 1.11 10.61 11.77
CA ILE A 78 0.12 9.93 12.63
C ILE A 78 -1.31 10.39 12.33
N LYS A 79 -1.50 11.63 11.87
CA LYS A 79 -2.84 12.12 11.48
C LYS A 79 -3.38 11.39 10.27
N ASP A 80 -2.54 11.11 9.28
CA ASP A 80 -2.93 10.36 8.08
C ASP A 80 -3.30 8.92 8.45
N LEU A 81 -2.49 8.30 9.30
CA LEU A 81 -2.75 6.94 9.79
C LEU A 81 -4.04 6.85 10.60
N LEU A 82 -4.29 7.78 11.52
CA LEU A 82 -5.52 7.78 12.32
C LEU A 82 -6.75 8.10 11.46
N ALA A 83 -6.65 9.02 10.49
CA ALA A 83 -7.76 9.31 9.58
C ALA A 83 -8.14 8.08 8.75
N PHE A 84 -7.15 7.29 8.32
CA PHE A 84 -7.36 6.00 7.68
C PHE A 84 -8.05 5.00 8.62
N ILE A 85 -7.54 4.84 9.84
CA ILE A 85 -8.13 3.95 10.86
C ILE A 85 -9.58 4.34 11.18
N ASP A 86 -9.87 5.62 11.35
CA ASP A 86 -11.22 6.12 11.69
C ASP A 86 -12.24 5.93 10.56
N TYR A 87 -11.76 5.86 9.31
CA TYR A 87 -12.61 5.68 8.15
C TYR A 87 -12.98 4.22 7.91
N TYR A 88 -12.06 3.30 8.17
CA TYR A 88 -12.21 1.87 7.92
C TYR A 88 -12.59 1.09 9.17
N ASP A 89 -13.51 0.14 9.03
CA ASP A 89 -13.85 -0.76 10.14
C ASP A 89 -12.80 -1.90 10.22
N PHE A 90 -11.87 -1.79 11.17
CA PHE A 90 -10.90 -2.82 11.49
C PHE A 90 -11.49 -3.92 12.39
N PRO A 91 -11.03 -5.17 12.29
CA PRO A 91 -11.45 -6.24 13.19
C PRO A 91 -11.20 -5.92 14.67
N GLU A 92 -12.07 -6.41 15.56
CA GLU A 92 -12.02 -6.09 17.00
C GLU A 92 -10.69 -6.41 17.68
N VAL A 93 -9.92 -7.37 17.15
CA VAL A 93 -8.58 -7.71 17.64
C VAL A 93 -7.62 -6.51 17.60
N PHE A 94 -7.85 -5.54 16.72
CA PHE A 94 -7.05 -4.31 16.62
C PHE A 94 -7.54 -3.18 17.54
N ASN A 95 -8.66 -3.34 18.26
CA ASN A 95 -9.23 -2.26 19.09
C ASN A 95 -8.25 -1.76 20.16
N GLY A 96 -7.44 -2.65 20.75
CA GLY A 96 -6.40 -2.29 21.71
C GLY A 96 -5.33 -1.39 21.10
N LEU A 97 -4.74 -1.84 19.99
CA LEU A 97 -3.76 -1.06 19.20
C LEU A 97 -4.33 0.30 18.79
N ILE A 98 -5.53 0.33 18.20
CA ILE A 98 -6.18 1.55 17.72
C ILE A 98 -6.41 2.53 18.87
N SER A 99 -6.95 2.04 20.01
CA SER A 99 -7.14 2.85 21.21
C SER A 99 -5.83 3.46 21.71
N ASN A 100 -4.75 2.68 21.73
CA ASN A 100 -3.42 3.14 22.11
C ASN A 100 -2.86 4.20 21.14
N LEU A 101 -3.02 4.01 19.84
CA LEU A 101 -2.62 5.00 18.83
C LEU A 101 -3.36 6.34 19.02
N HIS A 102 -4.67 6.32 19.26
CA HIS A 102 -5.44 7.55 19.52
C HIS A 102 -5.04 8.24 20.82
N LYS A 103 -4.79 7.47 21.89
CA LYS A 103 -4.42 7.97 23.21
C LYS A 103 -3.04 8.62 23.20
N ASN A 104 -2.06 7.99 22.53
CA ASN A 104 -0.66 8.42 22.53
C ASN A 104 -0.29 9.20 21.26
N ARG A 105 -1.26 9.66 20.46
CA ARG A 105 -1.04 10.30 19.16
C ARG A 105 -0.05 11.46 19.15
N ASN A 106 0.10 12.17 20.27
CA ASN A 106 1.00 13.32 20.37
C ASN A 106 2.47 12.90 20.59
N ASP A 107 2.68 11.68 21.08
CA ASP A 107 3.99 11.11 21.34
C ASP A 107 4.44 10.19 20.19
N ILE A 108 3.59 9.98 19.18
CA ILE A 108 3.89 9.14 18.03
C ILE A 108 4.47 9.97 16.89
N GLU A 109 5.65 9.56 16.43
CA GLU A 109 6.32 10.14 15.28
C GLU A 109 6.43 9.11 14.16
N ILE A 110 6.20 9.56 12.92
CA ILE A 110 6.42 8.78 11.71
C ILE A 110 7.61 9.41 10.99
N ASN A 111 8.66 8.64 10.82
CA ASN A 111 9.91 9.07 10.22
C ASN A 111 10.28 8.14 9.05
N LYS A 112 10.78 8.74 7.97
CA LYS A 112 11.32 8.00 6.83
C LYS A 112 12.83 8.19 6.81
N ALA A 113 13.57 7.13 7.07
CA ALA A 113 15.03 7.13 7.11
C ALA A 113 15.56 6.20 6.02
N GLY A 114 16.11 6.77 4.94
CA GLY A 114 16.45 5.99 3.75
C GLY A 114 15.21 5.34 3.14
N ASN A 115 15.23 4.02 2.97
CA ASN A 115 14.08 3.23 2.51
C ASN A 115 13.25 2.63 3.67
N HIS A 116 13.46 2.99 4.94
CA HIS A 116 12.67 2.47 6.05
C HIS A 116 11.56 3.42 6.48
N LEU A 117 10.42 2.85 6.87
CA LEU A 117 9.36 3.53 7.61
C LEU A 117 9.52 3.17 9.09
N ILE A 118 9.87 4.16 9.90
CA ILE A 118 10.08 4.01 11.33
C ILE A 118 8.97 4.77 12.05
N ILE A 119 8.23 4.09 12.92
CA ILE A 119 7.21 4.70 13.77
C ILE A 119 7.63 4.49 15.21
N THR A 120 7.70 5.59 15.95
CA THR A 120 8.11 5.60 17.35
C THR A 120 7.00 6.12 18.24
N ALA A 121 6.90 5.62 19.47
CA ALA A 121 6.10 6.21 20.54
C ALA A 121 7.07 6.70 21.63
N GLY A 122 7.27 8.02 21.73
CA GLY A 122 8.32 8.61 22.55
C GLY A 122 9.71 8.16 22.10
N LYS A 123 10.39 7.35 22.91
CA LYS A 123 11.74 6.82 22.60
C LYS A 123 11.73 5.39 22.07
N GLU A 124 10.58 4.75 21.99
CA GLU A 124 10.43 3.35 21.61
C GLU A 124 10.06 3.23 20.14
N VAL A 125 10.68 2.27 19.44
CA VAL A 125 10.31 1.90 18.07
C VAL A 125 9.18 0.89 18.13
N ILE A 126 8.02 1.25 17.58
CA ILE A 126 6.81 0.41 17.56
C ILE A 126 6.57 -0.21 16.18
N TYR A 127 7.27 0.28 15.15
CA TYR A 127 7.32 -0.31 13.81
C TYR A 127 8.60 0.17 13.11
N ASP A 128 9.30 -0.75 12.47
CA ASP A 128 10.46 -0.46 11.63
C ASP A 128 10.55 -1.55 10.56
N GLU A 129 10.25 -1.17 9.32
CA GLU A 129 10.28 -2.06 8.16
C GLU A 129 10.74 -1.30 6.92
N GLU A 130 11.32 -2.04 5.98
CA GLU A 130 11.63 -1.53 4.65
C GLU A 130 10.35 -1.16 3.90
N MET A 131 10.30 0.08 3.40
CA MET A 131 9.28 0.56 2.50
C MET A 131 9.42 -0.12 1.14
N ARG A 132 8.28 -0.61 0.65
CA ARG A 132 8.14 -1.13 -0.70
C ARG A 132 7.78 0.00 -1.64
N SER A 133 8.34 -0.04 -2.83
CA SER A 133 7.93 0.84 -3.91
C SER A 133 6.86 0.15 -4.75
N PRO A 134 5.74 0.82 -5.08
CA PRO A 134 4.77 0.25 -6.02
C PRO A 134 5.40 0.02 -7.40
N CYS A 135 6.53 0.68 -7.70
CA CYS A 135 7.30 0.49 -8.92
C CYS A 135 8.10 -0.80 -8.94
N ASP A 136 8.69 -1.17 -7.79
CA ASP A 136 9.38 -2.44 -7.66
C ASP A 136 8.36 -3.57 -7.73
N GLU A 137 7.25 -3.44 -7.01
CA GLU A 137 6.18 -4.44 -7.00
C GLU A 137 5.45 -4.60 -8.34
N LEU A 138 5.32 -3.54 -9.14
CA LEU A 138 4.73 -3.63 -10.48
C LEU A 138 5.46 -4.66 -11.36
N SER A 139 6.78 -4.79 -11.19
CA SER A 139 7.58 -5.77 -11.94
C SER A 139 7.36 -7.22 -11.47
N TYR A 140 7.02 -7.41 -10.20
CA TYR A 140 6.83 -8.72 -9.58
C TYR A 140 5.37 -9.23 -9.69
N ASP A 141 4.38 -8.34 -9.60
CA ASP A 141 2.95 -8.68 -9.61
C ASP A 141 2.14 -7.76 -10.54
N LEU A 142 2.58 -7.68 -11.80
CA LEU A 142 1.87 -6.96 -12.84
C LEU A 142 0.36 -7.30 -12.92
N PRO A 143 -0.09 -8.58 -12.79
CA PRO A 143 -1.51 -8.91 -12.82
C PRO A 143 -2.34 -8.19 -11.74
N PHE A 144 -1.84 -8.09 -10.50
CA PHE A 144 -2.50 -7.33 -9.43
C PHE A 144 -2.66 -5.86 -9.84
N TYR A 145 -1.58 -5.20 -10.26
CA TYR A 145 -1.60 -3.78 -10.62
C TYR A 145 -2.40 -3.45 -11.89
N LEU A 146 -2.56 -4.39 -12.81
CA LEU A 146 -3.41 -4.22 -14.00
C LEU A 146 -4.90 -4.27 -13.67
N GLN A 147 -5.28 -5.00 -12.63
CA GLN A 147 -6.68 -5.15 -12.23
C GLN A 147 -7.15 -4.04 -11.30
N ASN A 148 -6.22 -3.50 -10.51
CA ASN A 148 -6.48 -2.47 -9.50
C ASN A 148 -6.42 -1.06 -10.09
N ILE A 149 -7.49 -0.29 -9.85
CA ILE A 149 -7.58 1.14 -10.11
C ILE A 149 -7.99 1.77 -8.79
N LEU A 150 -7.12 2.61 -8.24
CA LEU A 150 -7.42 3.34 -7.01
C LEU A 150 -8.08 4.66 -7.38
N ILE A 151 -9.20 4.96 -6.73
CA ILE A 151 -10.00 6.16 -6.96
C ILE A 151 -10.18 6.83 -5.62
N PHE A 152 -9.90 8.13 -5.52
CA PHE A 152 -9.98 8.84 -4.25
C PHE A 152 -11.00 9.97 -4.30
N ASP A 153 -11.67 10.20 -3.16
CA ASP A 153 -12.56 11.34 -2.97
C ASP A 153 -11.78 12.61 -2.61
N LYS A 154 -12.45 13.76 -2.53
CA LYS A 154 -11.83 15.05 -2.17
C LYS A 154 -11.11 15.08 -0.82
N ASN A 155 -11.36 14.11 0.06
CA ASN A 155 -10.72 13.99 1.37
C ASN A 155 -9.51 13.04 1.33
N GLY A 156 -9.15 12.53 0.14
CA GLY A 156 -8.06 11.58 -0.03
C GLY A 156 -8.43 10.14 0.35
N VAL A 157 -9.73 9.85 0.52
CA VAL A 157 -10.19 8.53 0.93
C VAL A 157 -10.49 7.67 -0.29
N SER A 158 -10.01 6.42 -0.27
CA SER A 158 -10.23 5.49 -1.36
C SER A 158 -11.71 5.12 -1.49
N ILE A 159 -12.23 5.27 -2.70
CA ILE A 159 -13.59 4.94 -3.11
C ILE A 159 -13.56 3.50 -3.64
N ASP A 160 -13.86 2.55 -2.77
CA ASP A 160 -14.06 1.16 -3.17
C ASP A 160 -15.43 1.01 -3.84
N SER A 161 -15.47 1.15 -5.17
CA SER A 161 -16.69 1.03 -5.95
C SER A 161 -16.42 0.28 -7.24
N GLU A 162 -16.77 -1.00 -7.23
CA GLU A 162 -16.72 -1.87 -8.42
C GLU A 162 -17.46 -1.25 -9.61
N LYS A 163 -18.60 -0.59 -9.36
CA LYS A 163 -19.35 0.14 -10.38
C LYS A 163 -18.49 1.23 -11.05
N ARG A 164 -17.83 2.08 -10.27
CA ARG A 164 -16.97 3.16 -10.82
C ARG A 164 -15.77 2.60 -11.57
N VAL A 165 -15.16 1.55 -11.03
CA VAL A 165 -14.04 0.84 -11.68
C VAL A 165 -14.48 0.25 -13.03
N ASN A 166 -15.67 -0.36 -13.09
CA ASN A 166 -16.21 -0.93 -14.31
C ASN A 166 -16.60 0.14 -15.34
N GLU A 167 -17.15 1.28 -14.91
CA GLU A 167 -17.42 2.43 -15.77
C GLU A 167 -16.12 2.97 -16.37
N PHE A 168 -15.09 3.20 -15.54
CA PHE A 168 -13.76 3.61 -16.01
C PHE A 168 -13.18 2.61 -17.02
N LYS A 169 -13.15 1.31 -16.69
CA LYS A 169 -12.64 0.25 -17.58
C LYS A 169 -13.35 0.24 -18.93
N LYS A 170 -14.67 0.47 -18.95
CA LYS A 170 -15.47 0.53 -20.18
C LYS A 170 -15.13 1.76 -21.03
N GLU A 171 -15.02 2.94 -20.42
CA GLU A 171 -14.77 4.19 -21.15
C GLU A 171 -13.31 4.28 -21.64
N ILE A 172 -12.32 3.92 -20.82
CA ILE A 172 -10.91 3.95 -21.24
C ILE A 172 -10.60 2.93 -22.35
N LYS A 173 -11.37 1.83 -22.43
CA LYS A 173 -11.26 0.87 -23.54
C LYS A 173 -11.56 1.53 -24.88
N GLN A 174 -12.48 2.50 -24.94
CA GLN A 174 -12.78 3.23 -26.17
C GLN A 174 -11.61 4.12 -26.59
N VAL A 175 -10.95 4.78 -25.62
CA VAL A 175 -9.72 5.56 -25.87
C VAL A 175 -8.60 4.67 -26.41
N LYS A 176 -8.40 3.50 -25.80
CA LYS A 176 -7.41 2.50 -26.25
C LYS A 176 -7.67 2.01 -27.67
N LEU A 177 -8.91 1.62 -27.98
CA LEU A 177 -9.30 1.17 -29.32
C LEU A 177 -9.10 2.27 -30.38
N HIS A 178 -9.39 3.52 -30.05
CA HIS A 178 -9.13 4.64 -30.96
C HIS A 178 -7.63 4.78 -31.25
N PHE A 179 -6.76 4.62 -30.25
CA PHE A 179 -5.31 4.73 -30.43
C PHE A 179 -4.68 3.54 -31.17
N ASP A 180 -5.08 2.30 -30.81
CA ASP A 180 -4.59 1.06 -31.43
C ASP A 180 -4.81 1.07 -32.96
N ASN A 181 -5.92 1.63 -33.43
CA ASN A 181 -6.25 1.73 -34.85
C ASN A 181 -5.42 2.78 -35.61
N VAL A 182 -4.74 3.70 -34.91
CA VAL A 182 -4.11 4.88 -35.52
C VAL A 182 -2.58 4.84 -35.42
N VAL A 183 -1.98 4.23 -34.39
CA VAL A 183 -0.54 4.42 -34.08
C VAL A 183 0.21 3.17 -33.58
N LYS A 184 -0.31 1.94 -33.74
CA LYS A 184 0.48 0.76 -33.34
C LYS A 184 1.65 0.53 -34.30
N LYS A 185 2.85 0.97 -33.90
CA LYS A 185 4.13 0.58 -34.51
C LYS A 185 4.78 -0.45 -33.60
N ASP A 186 5.32 -1.49 -34.23
CA ASP A 186 5.92 -2.66 -33.60
C ASP A 186 6.76 -2.31 -32.35
N GLY A 187 6.42 -2.97 -31.24
CA GLY A 187 7.07 -2.82 -29.93
C GLY A 187 6.31 -3.63 -28.86
N SER A 188 7.02 -4.06 -27.82
CA SER A 188 6.41 -4.73 -26.66
C SER A 188 5.68 -3.72 -25.77
N ASP A 189 4.50 -4.10 -25.25
CA ASP A 189 3.76 -3.29 -24.28
C ASP A 189 4.59 -3.13 -23.00
N VAL A 190 4.97 -1.89 -22.67
CA VAL A 190 5.56 -1.56 -21.37
C VAL A 190 4.49 -0.93 -20.51
N PHE A 191 4.28 -1.43 -19.30
CA PHE A 191 3.26 -0.90 -18.40
C PHE A 191 3.85 0.14 -17.47
N VAL A 192 3.10 1.22 -17.28
CA VAL A 192 3.49 2.31 -16.38
C VAL A 192 2.39 2.56 -15.36
N LEU A 193 2.79 2.78 -14.11
CA LEU A 193 1.89 3.20 -13.05
C LEU A 193 1.80 4.73 -13.04
N VAL A 194 0.59 5.26 -13.17
CA VAL A 194 0.32 6.69 -13.30
C VAL A 194 -0.65 7.17 -12.24
N SER A 195 -0.46 8.41 -11.81
CA SER A 195 -1.37 9.18 -10.99
C SER A 195 -2.02 10.26 -11.83
N TYR A 196 -3.28 10.57 -11.57
CA TYR A 196 -3.97 11.70 -12.19
C TYR A 196 -4.65 12.55 -11.12
N THR A 197 -4.47 13.86 -11.18
CA THR A 197 -5.27 14.87 -10.47
C THR A 197 -5.70 15.96 -11.46
N LEU A 198 -6.75 16.73 -11.14
CA LEU A 198 -7.15 17.86 -11.99
C LEU A 198 -6.09 18.98 -12.04
N SER A 199 -5.26 19.11 -11.00
CA SER A 199 -4.23 20.16 -10.94
C SER A 199 -2.97 19.79 -11.70
N ASP A 200 -2.58 18.52 -11.63
CA ASP A 200 -1.26 18.06 -12.10
C ASP A 200 -1.34 17.32 -13.42
N GLY A 201 -2.56 16.92 -13.84
CA GLY A 201 -2.77 16.04 -14.98
C GLY A 201 -2.21 14.63 -14.72
N LEU A 202 -2.00 13.90 -15.81
CA LEU A 202 -1.41 12.57 -15.77
C LEU A 202 0.10 12.63 -15.50
N THR A 203 0.53 12.01 -14.40
CA THR A 203 1.91 11.99 -13.93
C THR A 203 2.37 10.54 -13.69
N PRO A 204 3.61 10.19 -14.03
CA PRO A 204 4.12 8.85 -13.74
C PRO A 204 4.48 8.76 -12.25
N ILE A 205 4.03 7.70 -11.58
CA ILE A 205 4.44 7.41 -10.18
C ILE A 205 5.85 6.82 -10.18
N CYS A 206 6.14 5.99 -11.19
CA CYS A 206 7.44 5.38 -11.34
C CYS A 206 8.34 6.26 -12.20
N SER A 207 9.52 6.61 -11.68
CA SER A 207 10.58 7.24 -12.49
C SER A 207 11.09 6.23 -13.48
N ILE A 208 10.51 6.29 -14.67
CA ILE A 208 11.03 5.64 -15.85
C ILE A 208 11.66 6.75 -16.69
N ASP A 209 12.71 6.44 -17.44
CA ASP A 209 13.34 7.38 -18.39
C ASP A 209 12.38 7.91 -19.48
N TYR A 210 11.12 7.47 -19.44
CA TYR A 210 10.04 7.85 -20.34
C TYR A 210 9.32 9.11 -19.85
N LYS A 211 9.43 10.20 -20.60
CA LYS A 211 8.61 11.39 -20.36
C LYS A 211 7.24 11.16 -20.95
N ILE A 212 6.18 11.38 -20.16
CA ILE A 212 4.79 11.28 -20.62
C ILE A 212 4.56 12.12 -21.89
N SER A 213 5.20 13.30 -21.99
CA SER A 213 5.16 14.19 -23.15
C SER A 213 5.60 13.54 -24.48
N ASP A 214 6.35 12.44 -24.43
CA ASP A 214 6.86 11.78 -25.63
C ASP A 214 5.80 10.89 -26.29
N TYR A 215 4.64 10.70 -25.64
CA TYR A 215 3.59 9.79 -26.10
C TYR A 215 2.24 10.50 -26.20
N LYS A 216 1.80 10.78 -27.44
CA LYS A 216 0.46 11.34 -27.74
C LYS A 216 -0.71 10.53 -27.16
N TYR A 217 -0.48 9.25 -26.86
CA TYR A 217 -1.46 8.40 -26.18
C TYR A 217 -1.87 9.00 -24.83
N PHE A 218 -0.93 9.62 -24.11
CA PHE A 218 -1.22 10.19 -22.81
C PHE A 218 -2.04 11.47 -22.89
N ASP A 219 -1.87 12.31 -23.92
CA ASP A 219 -2.73 13.47 -24.12
C ASP A 219 -4.21 13.05 -24.23
N LEU A 220 -4.49 11.98 -24.96
CA LEU A 220 -5.85 11.43 -25.10
C LEU A 220 -6.39 10.85 -23.80
N ILE A 221 -5.53 10.21 -23.00
CA ILE A 221 -5.92 9.72 -21.67
C ILE A 221 -6.21 10.90 -20.75
N ASP A 222 -5.36 11.94 -20.77
CA ASP A 222 -5.49 13.13 -19.93
C ASP A 222 -6.80 13.86 -20.22
N ASP A 223 -7.12 14.10 -21.50
CA ASP A 223 -8.39 14.68 -21.95
C ASP A 223 -9.59 13.87 -21.45
N PHE A 224 -9.55 12.54 -21.61
CA PHE A 224 -10.60 11.64 -21.11
C PHE A 224 -10.74 11.73 -19.58
N LEU A 225 -9.63 11.66 -18.86
CA LEU A 225 -9.62 11.70 -17.41
C LEU A 225 -10.18 13.01 -16.89
N SER A 226 -9.82 14.15 -17.49
CA SER A 226 -10.31 15.47 -17.10
C SER A 226 -11.84 15.54 -17.05
N VAL A 227 -12.52 14.93 -18.03
CA VAL A 227 -13.97 14.84 -18.10
C VAL A 227 -14.49 13.81 -17.09
N PHE A 228 -13.89 12.62 -17.05
CA PHE A 228 -14.33 11.53 -16.18
C PHE A 228 -14.26 11.88 -14.69
N VAL A 229 -13.13 12.44 -14.23
CA VAL A 229 -12.91 12.76 -12.82
C VAL A 229 -13.78 13.93 -12.37
N SER A 230 -13.96 14.95 -13.22
CA SER A 230 -14.82 16.11 -12.95
C SER A 230 -16.27 15.68 -12.80
N LYS A 231 -16.77 14.87 -13.75
CA LYS A 231 -18.14 14.32 -13.73
C LYS A 231 -18.40 13.50 -12.46
N ASN A 232 -17.42 12.71 -12.02
CA ASN A 232 -17.57 11.76 -10.92
C ASN A 232 -17.09 12.28 -9.56
N LYS A 233 -16.67 13.56 -9.49
CA LYS A 233 -16.12 14.21 -8.29
C LYS A 233 -14.96 13.42 -7.66
N ILE A 234 -14.10 12.90 -8.52
CA ILE A 234 -12.89 12.15 -8.13
C ILE A 234 -11.75 13.16 -7.98
N SER A 235 -11.01 13.09 -6.89
CA SER A 235 -9.88 14.00 -6.64
C SER A 235 -8.58 13.49 -7.23
N LYS A 236 -8.37 12.17 -7.15
CA LYS A 236 -7.17 11.48 -7.59
C LYS A 236 -7.53 10.10 -8.12
N MET A 237 -6.82 9.65 -9.15
CA MET A 237 -6.84 8.27 -9.62
C MET A 237 -5.41 7.74 -9.73
N ILE A 238 -5.22 6.46 -9.41
CA ILE A 238 -3.97 5.74 -9.66
C ILE A 238 -4.31 4.46 -10.42
N PHE A 239 -3.63 4.22 -11.53
CA PHE A 239 -3.87 3.04 -12.36
C PHE A 239 -2.68 2.71 -13.25
N THR A 240 -2.68 1.50 -13.79
CA THR A 240 -1.65 1.03 -14.73
C THR A 240 -2.14 1.17 -16.17
N THR A 241 -1.28 1.66 -17.07
CA THR A 241 -1.60 1.79 -18.50
C THR A 241 -0.39 1.43 -19.37
N PRO A 242 -0.59 0.81 -20.56
CA PRO A 242 0.53 0.52 -21.45
C PRO A 242 1.06 1.78 -22.13
N ILE A 243 2.35 1.81 -22.39
CA ILE A 243 3.01 2.69 -23.35
C ILE A 243 3.54 1.87 -24.52
N PHE A 244 3.45 2.45 -25.71
CA PHE A 244 3.99 1.86 -26.92
C PHE A 244 5.33 2.48 -27.22
N ILE A 245 6.40 1.73 -26.96
CA ILE A 245 7.76 2.16 -27.26
C ILE A 245 8.06 1.80 -28.70
N LYS A 246 8.42 2.80 -29.51
CA LYS A 246 8.97 2.54 -30.83
C LYS A 246 10.35 1.93 -30.64
N GLU A 247 10.57 0.69 -31.09
CA GLU A 247 11.92 0.11 -31.02
C GLU A 247 12.94 1.07 -31.67
N PRO A 248 14.12 1.28 -31.04
CA PRO A 248 15.18 2.01 -31.71
C PRO A 248 15.49 1.28 -33.01
N ALA A 249 15.46 2.01 -34.13
CA ALA A 249 15.77 1.44 -35.43
C ALA A 249 17.11 0.70 -35.31
N LYS A 250 17.11 -0.62 -35.53
CA LYS A 250 18.34 -1.42 -35.54
C LYS A 250 19.31 -0.71 -36.48
N SER A 251 20.40 -0.16 -35.94
CA SER A 251 21.43 0.42 -36.78
C SER A 251 22.03 -0.75 -37.54
N ASN A 252 21.76 -0.83 -38.84
CA ASN A 252 22.48 -1.75 -39.71
C ASN A 252 23.95 -1.33 -39.66
N LYS A 253 24.75 -2.09 -38.90
CA LYS A 253 26.21 -2.10 -39.04
C LYS A 253 26.58 -3.11 -40.12
#